data_AF-A0A1G4JYE3-F1
#
_entry.id   AF-A0A1G4JYE3-F1
#
_cell.length_a   1.000
_cell.length_b   1.000
_cell.length_c   1.000
_cell.angle_alpha   90.00
_cell.angle_beta   90.00
_cell.angle_gamma   90.00
#
_symmetry.space_group_name_H-M   'P 1'
#
loop_
_entity.id
_entity.type
_entity.pdbx_description
1 polymer ?
#
loop_
_entity_poly.entity_id
_entity_poly.type
_entity_poly.pdbx_seq_one_letter_code
_entity_poly.pdbx_strand_id
1 'polypeptide(L)'
;MLRLTLSKPRYAIQDLAARTLGGEKLMLKVNECFLEELRPNYYTLSDVWLSEAISPKSEGLGIARRSRLQQNPMNTKILLSVERIVKTLRRLRVMNDKTPFFALLNRLGSSDIEWDSPSYHFADSRTPLELYNEIAYMLHDVARQTSSVSDRMILSKFTLSQLDAYLQTTKSRELQPDRIFLKNCIDLIIQSGSHYYVRSALKLVSDEELENYGMLAFYLQTNQVFHLEAHLQRRIYSAKFIDPKIFSDLLYKCACEFIKYSAEEQACDVLQFGIDHQCGRVWRNLNRVRVMAKKYGMFKLTLVLNKARNSFTFPVSWKAFQEDLNLKDYISLLEKSHFDFYKNFYAFDFLLNKLSDRNMSVSEWRKYIDQTQPSDACRNSLKEFHLLLILNHVASSKGLGFLSLLLHSLMCRSGYANIFINTLKLNSGESRSGFRAILHCLSKSTSSTISGYESFRFFTETYPKLSKEKGLPLFDLNQKDYCLFMRTCLSGTNYRLFYFYFFHYLMKFQKDILKVDEVSKKWVWAFHPDLNGIIHERLAVDLKEPNIIPFSPRSWKI
;
A
#
# COMPACT_ATOMS: atom_id res chain seq x y z
N MET A 1 43.42 -21.91 -18.90
CA MET A 1 42.41 -21.20 -18.07
C MET A 1 43.15 -20.47 -16.96
N LEU A 2 43.07 -19.14 -16.92
CA LEU A 2 43.76 -18.32 -15.92
C LEU A 2 43.10 -18.53 -14.55
N ARG A 3 43.84 -19.12 -13.59
CA ARG A 3 43.45 -19.15 -12.18
C ARG A 3 43.56 -17.73 -11.64
N LEU A 4 42.44 -17.14 -11.23
CA LEU A 4 42.42 -15.96 -10.36
C LEU A 4 43.02 -16.39 -9.01
N THR A 5 44.29 -16.06 -8.77
CA THR A 5 44.91 -16.24 -7.46
C THR A 5 44.28 -15.24 -6.49
N LEU A 6 43.48 -15.75 -5.56
CA LEU A 6 42.85 -14.97 -4.49
C LEU A 6 43.94 -14.29 -3.65
N SER A 7 44.01 -12.96 -3.73
CA SER A 7 44.66 -12.18 -2.68
C SER A 7 43.75 -12.17 -1.43
N LYS A 8 44.35 -12.02 -0.24
CA LYS A 8 43.63 -12.08 1.05
C LYS A 8 42.35 -11.23 1.03
N PRO A 9 41.19 -11.77 1.46
CA PRO A 9 39.94 -11.04 1.44
C PRO A 9 40.05 -9.77 2.30
N ARG A 10 39.66 -8.62 1.72
CA ARG A 10 39.49 -7.39 2.48
C ARG A 10 38.21 -7.51 3.31
N TYR A 11 38.38 -7.75 4.60
CA TYR A 11 37.35 -8.05 5.61
C TYR A 11 36.12 -7.12 5.65
N ALA A 12 36.18 -5.89 5.12
CA ALA A 12 35.17 -4.87 5.38
C ALA A 12 33.78 -5.10 4.72
N ILE A 13 33.71 -5.71 3.53
CA ILE A 13 32.43 -5.87 2.79
C ILE A 13 31.74 -7.20 3.18
N GLN A 14 32.52 -8.24 3.49
CA GLN A 14 32.02 -9.54 3.93
C GLN A 14 31.39 -9.46 5.32
N ASP A 15 32.03 -8.74 6.24
CA ASP A 15 31.52 -8.50 7.59
C ASP A 15 30.22 -7.68 7.55
N LEU A 16 30.08 -6.80 6.56
CA LEU A 16 28.89 -5.99 6.37
C LEU A 16 27.75 -6.74 5.66
N ALA A 17 28.03 -7.57 4.64
CA ALA A 17 27.06 -8.42 3.97
C ALA A 17 26.49 -9.49 4.92
N ALA A 18 27.33 -10.08 5.77
CA ALA A 18 26.89 -11.02 6.80
C ALA A 18 26.05 -10.34 7.89
N ARG A 19 26.42 -9.13 8.32
CA ARG A 19 25.61 -8.34 9.27
C ARG A 19 24.27 -7.88 8.68
N THR A 20 24.22 -7.49 7.41
CA THR A 20 22.99 -7.00 6.74
C THR A 20 22.05 -8.11 6.26
N LEU A 21 22.54 -9.35 6.07
CA LEU A 21 21.73 -10.46 5.53
C LEU A 21 21.26 -11.49 6.58
N GLY A 22 21.77 -11.51 7.82
CA GLY A 22 21.28 -12.50 8.79
C GLY A 22 21.61 -12.35 10.28
N GLY A 23 22.13 -11.21 10.74
CA GLY A 23 22.45 -10.99 12.16
C GLY A 23 23.50 -11.96 12.74
N GLU A 24 23.74 -11.90 14.07
CA GLU A 24 24.75 -12.72 14.78
C GLU A 24 24.63 -14.23 14.52
N LYS A 25 23.41 -14.74 14.28
CA LYS A 25 23.17 -16.16 13.98
C LYS A 25 23.71 -16.60 12.62
N LEU A 26 23.73 -15.70 11.64
CA LEU A 26 24.30 -15.99 10.32
C LEU A 26 25.83 -15.80 10.33
N MET A 27 26.37 -14.95 11.20
CA MET A 27 27.82 -14.87 11.44
C MET A 27 28.38 -16.19 11.97
N LEU A 28 27.69 -16.83 12.92
CA LEU A 28 28.07 -18.17 13.41
C LEU A 28 28.02 -19.20 12.28
N LYS A 29 26.95 -19.22 11.46
CA LYS A 29 26.83 -20.13 10.30
C LYS A 29 27.81 -19.86 9.17
N VAL A 30 28.15 -18.60 8.88
CA VAL A 30 29.16 -18.25 7.86
C VAL A 30 30.55 -18.66 8.34
N ASN A 31 30.88 -18.41 9.60
CA ASN A 31 32.13 -18.87 10.20
C ASN A 31 32.20 -20.41 10.30
N GLU A 32 31.07 -21.08 10.54
CA GLU A 32 30.97 -22.55 10.49
C GLU A 32 31.12 -23.08 9.04
N CYS A 33 30.53 -22.43 8.04
CA CYS A 33 30.67 -22.80 6.62
C CYS A 33 32.07 -22.58 6.03
N PHE A 34 32.93 -21.78 6.68
CA PHE A 34 34.32 -21.58 6.26
C PHE A 34 35.29 -22.62 6.85
N LEU A 35 34.85 -23.49 7.76
CA LEU A 35 35.68 -24.53 8.37
C LEU A 35 35.47 -25.93 7.75
N GLU A 36 34.47 -26.14 6.90
CA GLU A 36 34.34 -27.38 6.12
C GLU A 36 34.96 -27.21 4.71
N GLU A 37 36.23 -27.62 4.61
CA GLU A 37 36.95 -28.04 3.41
C GLU A 37 36.63 -27.31 2.08
N LEU A 38 37.42 -26.28 1.75
CA LEU A 38 37.68 -25.86 0.37
C LEU A 38 38.31 -27.02 -0.43
N ARG A 39 37.49 -27.92 -0.97
CA ARG A 39 37.93 -28.92 -1.95
C ARG A 39 38.20 -28.22 -3.29
N PRO A 40 39.30 -28.55 -4.03
CA PRO A 40 39.86 -27.65 -5.04
C PRO A 40 39.13 -27.59 -6.40
N ASN A 41 37.97 -28.22 -6.58
CA ASN A 41 37.46 -28.59 -7.91
C ASN A 41 36.02 -28.16 -8.27
N TYR A 42 35.34 -27.33 -7.49
CA TYR A 42 34.02 -26.81 -7.88
C TYR A 42 34.10 -25.34 -8.29
N TYR A 43 33.87 -25.07 -9.58
CA TYR A 43 33.57 -23.72 -10.07
C TYR A 43 32.24 -23.28 -9.47
N THR A 44 32.23 -22.15 -8.76
CA THR A 44 30.99 -21.55 -8.30
C THR A 44 30.27 -20.89 -9.47
N LEU A 45 28.96 -20.63 -9.34
CA LEU A 45 28.19 -19.93 -10.35
C LEU A 45 28.78 -18.53 -10.69
N SER A 46 29.40 -17.88 -9.70
CA SER A 46 30.13 -16.63 -9.90
C SER A 46 31.40 -16.79 -10.73
N ASP A 47 32.05 -17.96 -10.72
CA ASP A 47 33.20 -18.26 -11.62
C ASP A 47 32.76 -18.34 -13.07
N VAL A 48 31.58 -18.91 -13.31
CA VAL A 48 30.98 -19.02 -14.66
C VAL A 48 30.66 -17.63 -15.20
N TRP A 49 30.03 -16.77 -14.40
CA TRP A 49 29.72 -15.40 -14.85
C TRP A 49 30.95 -14.54 -15.08
N LEU A 50 31.99 -14.69 -14.24
CA LEU A 50 33.25 -13.97 -14.44
C LEU A 50 33.98 -14.44 -15.69
N SER A 51 33.97 -15.75 -16.00
CA SER A 51 34.57 -16.26 -17.24
C SER A 51 33.82 -15.80 -18.49
N GLU A 52 32.49 -15.77 -18.45
CA GLU A 52 31.64 -15.22 -19.52
C GLU A 52 31.81 -13.71 -19.71
N ALA A 53 32.20 -12.99 -18.66
CA ALA A 53 32.40 -11.54 -18.69
C ALA A 53 33.79 -11.10 -19.18
N ILE A 54 34.73 -12.03 -19.43
CA ILE A 54 36.04 -11.71 -20.01
C ILE A 54 35.85 -11.06 -21.39
N SER A 55 36.49 -9.92 -21.63
CA SER A 55 36.33 -9.18 -22.88
C SER A 55 36.93 -9.97 -24.06
N PRO A 56 36.26 -10.05 -25.23
CA PRO A 56 36.79 -10.69 -26.42
C PRO A 56 38.08 -10.01 -26.96
N LYS A 57 38.33 -8.74 -26.61
CA LYS A 57 39.61 -8.06 -26.93
C LYS A 57 40.79 -8.69 -26.18
N SER A 58 40.55 -9.29 -25.01
CA SER A 58 41.57 -10.02 -24.25
C SER A 58 41.94 -11.37 -24.88
N GLU A 59 40.99 -12.01 -25.58
CA GLU A 59 41.21 -13.28 -26.28
C GLU A 59 42.06 -13.09 -27.55
N GLY A 60 41.86 -11.99 -28.29
CA GLY A 60 42.71 -11.61 -29.43
C GLY A 60 44.13 -11.21 -29.03
N LEU A 61 44.30 -10.50 -27.91
CA LEU A 61 45.61 -10.22 -27.32
C LEU A 61 46.29 -11.49 -26.76
N GLY A 62 45.52 -12.52 -26.41
CA GLY A 62 46.01 -13.80 -25.91
C GLY A 62 46.76 -14.63 -26.96
N ILE A 63 46.44 -14.50 -28.25
CA ILE A 63 47.15 -15.19 -29.33
C ILE A 63 48.50 -14.51 -29.62
N ALA A 64 48.55 -13.17 -29.59
CA ALA A 64 49.80 -12.41 -29.75
C ALA A 64 50.69 -12.38 -28.49
N ARG A 65 50.14 -12.58 -27.28
CA ARG A 65 50.91 -12.66 -26.02
C ARG A 65 51.39 -14.07 -25.67
N ARG A 66 50.79 -15.14 -26.20
CA ARG A 66 51.25 -16.53 -25.95
C ARG A 66 52.69 -16.77 -26.40
N SER A 67 53.19 -16.02 -27.38
CA SER A 67 54.59 -16.03 -27.81
C SER A 67 55.54 -15.21 -26.91
N ARG A 68 55.04 -14.39 -25.98
CA ARG A 68 55.85 -13.61 -25.01
C ARG A 68 55.68 -14.03 -23.54
N LEU A 69 54.73 -14.91 -23.22
CA LEU A 69 54.36 -15.30 -21.85
C LEU A 69 55.29 -16.34 -21.18
N GLN A 70 56.37 -16.78 -21.84
CA GLN A 70 57.36 -17.66 -21.20
C GLN A 70 58.33 -16.93 -20.25
N GLN A 71 58.28 -15.61 -20.11
CA GLN A 71 59.28 -14.87 -19.32
C GLN A 71 58.76 -14.10 -18.09
N ASN A 72 57.46 -14.03 -17.79
CA ASN A 72 56.99 -13.49 -16.50
C ASN A 72 55.51 -13.84 -16.21
N PRO A 73 55.20 -14.82 -15.33
CA PRO A 73 53.83 -15.25 -15.04
C PRO A 73 53.09 -14.39 -14.00
N MET A 74 53.71 -13.36 -13.42
CA MET A 74 53.16 -12.63 -12.27
C MET A 74 52.32 -11.39 -12.57
N ASN A 75 52.01 -11.07 -13.84
CA ASN A 75 51.33 -9.80 -14.16
C ASN A 75 50.22 -9.91 -15.21
N THR A 76 49.47 -11.02 -15.22
CA THR A 76 48.25 -11.13 -16.05
C THR A 76 47.06 -10.47 -15.37
N LYS A 77 46.87 -9.18 -15.62
CA LYS A 77 45.63 -8.46 -15.31
C LYS A 77 44.50 -8.96 -16.21
N ILE A 78 43.33 -9.21 -15.62
CA ILE A 78 42.16 -9.74 -16.33
C ILE A 78 41.27 -8.57 -16.77
N LEU A 79 40.94 -8.52 -18.05
CA LEU A 79 40.07 -7.50 -18.64
C LEU A 79 38.61 -7.98 -18.68
N LEU A 80 37.75 -7.38 -17.85
CA LEU A 80 36.32 -7.70 -17.78
C LEU A 80 35.44 -6.65 -18.47
N SER A 81 34.42 -7.09 -19.19
CA SER A 81 33.41 -6.22 -19.80
C SER A 81 32.44 -5.69 -18.74
N VAL A 82 32.41 -4.36 -18.56
CA VAL A 82 31.49 -3.69 -17.63
C VAL A 82 30.03 -4.00 -17.98
N GLU A 83 29.70 -3.97 -19.27
CA GLU A 83 28.34 -4.19 -19.76
C GLU A 83 27.82 -5.59 -19.39
N ARG A 84 28.64 -6.63 -19.58
CA ARG A 84 28.26 -8.01 -19.25
C ARG A 84 28.04 -8.18 -17.75
N ILE A 85 28.94 -7.64 -16.92
CA ILE A 85 28.82 -7.69 -15.45
C ILE A 85 27.56 -6.97 -14.98
N VAL A 86 27.31 -5.74 -15.45
CA VAL A 86 26.13 -4.96 -15.06
C VAL A 86 24.85 -5.64 -15.53
N LYS A 87 24.83 -6.25 -16.72
CA LYS A 87 23.68 -7.02 -17.23
C LYS A 87 23.37 -8.22 -16.33
N THR A 88 24.39 -8.96 -15.89
CA THR A 88 24.23 -10.08 -14.95
C THR A 88 23.72 -9.60 -13.59
N LEU A 89 24.29 -8.53 -13.03
CA LEU A 89 23.84 -7.94 -11.77
C LEU A 89 22.39 -7.43 -11.85
N ARG A 90 22.02 -6.77 -12.94
CA ARG A 90 20.62 -6.35 -13.21
C ARG A 90 19.68 -7.54 -13.24
N ARG A 91 20.06 -8.63 -13.93
CA ARG A 91 19.25 -9.85 -13.98
C ARG A 91 19.03 -10.41 -12.58
N LEU A 92 20.09 -10.51 -11.77
CA LEU A 92 20.01 -10.99 -10.39
C LEU A 92 19.12 -10.09 -9.52
N ARG A 93 19.23 -8.76 -9.67
CA ARG A 93 18.36 -7.80 -8.97
C ARG A 93 16.90 -7.95 -9.37
N VAL A 94 16.60 -8.05 -10.67
CA VAL A 94 15.23 -8.26 -11.18
C VAL A 94 14.64 -9.57 -10.67
N MET A 95 15.45 -10.62 -10.55
CA MET A 95 15.06 -11.89 -9.95
C MET A 95 14.99 -11.85 -8.41
N ASN A 96 15.36 -10.72 -7.79
CA ASN A 96 15.45 -10.51 -6.34
C ASN A 96 16.36 -11.53 -5.63
N ASP A 97 17.39 -12.02 -6.33
CA ASP A 97 18.30 -13.05 -5.82
C ASP A 97 19.56 -12.41 -5.20
N LYS A 98 19.47 -12.11 -3.90
CA LYS A 98 20.44 -11.27 -3.18
C LYS A 98 21.79 -11.95 -2.94
N THR A 99 21.77 -13.23 -2.61
CA THR A 99 22.96 -14.01 -2.26
C THR A 99 23.98 -14.08 -3.40
N PRO A 100 23.62 -14.50 -4.63
CA PRO A 100 24.53 -14.51 -5.77
C PRO A 100 24.94 -13.10 -6.21
N PHE A 101 24.06 -12.11 -6.06
CA PHE A 101 24.38 -10.72 -6.38
C PHE A 101 25.56 -10.22 -5.54
N PHE A 102 25.47 -10.35 -4.21
CA PHE A 102 26.55 -9.92 -3.32
C PHE A 102 27.78 -10.84 -3.40
N ALA A 103 27.61 -12.13 -3.68
CA ALA A 103 28.74 -13.05 -3.92
C ALA A 103 29.56 -12.64 -5.15
N LEU A 104 28.91 -12.23 -6.25
CA LEU A 104 29.58 -11.74 -7.45
C LEU A 104 30.31 -10.42 -7.16
N LEU A 105 29.67 -9.46 -6.49
CA LEU A 105 30.30 -8.19 -6.09
C LEU A 105 31.54 -8.39 -5.21
N ASN A 106 31.47 -9.32 -4.25
CA ASN A 106 32.59 -9.63 -3.36
C ASN A 106 33.81 -10.12 -4.15
N ARG A 107 33.59 -10.94 -5.18
CA ARG A 107 34.67 -11.45 -6.02
C ARG A 107 35.27 -10.41 -6.95
N LEU A 108 34.45 -9.49 -7.44
CA LEU A 108 34.93 -8.33 -8.20
C LEU A 108 35.78 -7.41 -7.30
N GLY A 109 35.46 -7.29 -6.02
CA GLY A 109 36.23 -6.48 -5.06
C GLY A 109 37.53 -7.12 -4.55
N SER A 110 37.72 -8.43 -4.73
CA SER A 110 38.90 -9.18 -4.26
C SER A 110 39.94 -9.48 -5.35
N SER A 111 39.69 -9.06 -6.60
CA SER A 111 40.49 -9.44 -7.78
C SER A 111 41.08 -8.22 -8.47
N ASP A 112 42.32 -8.31 -8.96
CA ASP A 112 42.96 -7.26 -9.79
C ASP A 112 42.37 -7.28 -11.21
N ILE A 113 41.31 -6.48 -11.40
CA ILE A 113 40.53 -6.41 -12.64
C ILE A 113 40.80 -5.10 -13.37
N GLU A 114 41.04 -5.18 -14.68
CA GLU A 114 40.93 -4.06 -15.60
C GLU A 114 39.55 -4.09 -16.28
N TRP A 115 38.98 -2.92 -16.54
CA TRP A 115 37.61 -2.78 -17.06
C TRP A 115 37.61 -2.39 -18.53
N ASP A 116 36.89 -3.14 -19.37
CA ASP A 116 36.57 -2.76 -20.74
C ASP A 116 35.19 -2.10 -20.75
N SER A 117 35.18 -0.77 -20.87
CA SER A 117 33.97 0.04 -21.00
C SER A 117 33.94 0.72 -22.38
N PRO A 118 32.83 0.61 -23.13
CA PRO A 118 32.65 1.37 -24.37
C PRO A 118 32.55 2.89 -24.12
N SER A 119 32.17 3.30 -22.90
CA SER A 119 31.92 4.71 -22.55
C SER A 119 33.16 5.46 -22.08
N TYR A 120 34.23 4.76 -21.70
CA TYR A 120 35.45 5.37 -21.14
C TYR A 120 36.69 4.63 -21.65
N HIS A 121 37.49 5.28 -22.49
CA HIS A 121 38.74 4.74 -23.05
C HIS A 121 39.90 4.77 -22.05
N PHE A 122 39.82 4.16 -20.87
CA PHE A 122 41.01 4.01 -20.00
C PHE A 122 41.04 2.72 -19.18
N ALA A 123 42.19 2.05 -19.25
CA ALA A 123 42.62 0.89 -18.48
C ALA A 123 43.00 1.29 -17.05
N ASP A 124 42.02 1.72 -16.27
CA ASP A 124 42.23 2.10 -14.87
C ASP A 124 41.66 1.01 -13.94
N SER A 125 42.42 0.59 -12.93
CA SER A 125 42.06 -0.47 -11.97
C SER A 125 40.90 -0.09 -11.02
N ARG A 126 40.22 1.03 -11.30
CA ARG A 126 39.17 1.61 -10.46
C ARG A 126 37.78 1.17 -10.91
N THR A 127 36.90 0.97 -9.94
CA THR A 127 35.51 0.50 -10.15
C THR A 127 34.73 1.41 -11.13
N PRO A 128 34.02 0.85 -12.13
CA PRO A 128 33.17 1.60 -13.06
C PRO A 128 32.00 2.29 -12.36
N LEU A 129 31.58 3.47 -12.86
CA LEU A 129 30.48 4.25 -12.29
C LEU A 129 29.14 3.50 -12.39
N GLU A 130 28.96 2.70 -13.44
CA GLU A 130 27.78 1.88 -13.68
C GLU A 130 27.56 0.82 -12.59
N LEU A 131 28.65 0.35 -11.98
CA LEU A 131 28.58 -0.62 -10.89
C LEU A 131 28.04 0.03 -9.61
N TYR A 132 28.48 1.27 -9.31
CA TYR A 132 27.93 2.04 -8.19
C TYR A 132 26.43 2.25 -8.33
N ASN A 133 25.96 2.61 -9.54
CA ASN A 133 24.54 2.77 -9.83
C ASN A 133 23.75 1.47 -9.57
N GLU A 134 24.25 0.34 -10.05
CA GLU A 134 23.57 -0.95 -9.85
C GLU A 134 23.55 -1.37 -8.37
N ILE A 135 24.63 -1.12 -7.64
CA ILE A 135 24.70 -1.34 -6.19
C ILE A 135 23.66 -0.47 -5.48
N ALA A 136 23.56 0.82 -5.81
CA ALA A 136 22.57 1.71 -5.19
C ALA A 136 21.13 1.24 -5.44
N TYR A 137 20.82 0.75 -6.65
CA TYR A 137 19.50 0.17 -6.92
C TYR A 137 19.21 -1.07 -6.08
N MET A 138 20.17 -1.99 -5.98
CA MET A 138 20.00 -3.19 -5.15
C MET A 138 19.86 -2.86 -3.67
N LEU A 139 20.70 -1.96 -3.15
CA LEU A 139 20.63 -1.52 -1.76
C LEU A 139 19.27 -0.89 -1.46
N HIS A 140 18.71 -0.12 -2.40
CA HIS A 140 17.39 0.47 -2.26
C HIS A 140 16.28 -0.59 -2.20
N ASP A 141 16.38 -1.65 -3.00
CA ASP A 141 15.45 -2.79 -2.93
C ASP A 141 15.58 -3.57 -1.61
N VAL A 142 16.81 -3.73 -1.10
CA VAL A 142 17.06 -4.32 0.23
C VAL A 142 16.47 -3.47 1.34
N ALA A 143 16.75 -2.17 1.36
CA ALA A 143 16.33 -1.26 2.41
C ALA A 143 14.79 -1.18 2.54
N ARG A 144 14.07 -1.28 1.42
CA ARG A 144 12.60 -1.40 1.39
C ARG A 144 12.05 -2.64 2.09
N GLN A 145 12.80 -3.74 2.08
CA GLN A 145 12.39 -5.01 2.69
C GLN A 145 12.86 -5.13 4.15
N THR A 146 13.79 -4.26 4.58
CA THR A 146 14.35 -4.27 5.93
C THR A 146 13.44 -3.56 6.94
N SER A 147 12.97 -4.29 7.95
CA SER A 147 12.19 -3.75 9.07
C SER A 147 13.05 -3.33 10.27
N SER A 148 14.26 -3.87 10.41
CA SER A 148 15.15 -3.60 11.55
C SER A 148 15.85 -2.23 11.45
N VAL A 149 15.88 -1.50 12.57
CA VAL A 149 16.58 -0.21 12.68
C VAL A 149 18.10 -0.39 12.61
N SER A 150 18.65 -1.45 13.23
CA SER A 150 20.09 -1.73 13.20
C SER A 150 20.60 -1.88 11.77
N ASP A 151 19.84 -2.63 10.96
CA ASP A 151 20.22 -2.98 9.61
C ASP A 151 20.15 -1.75 8.71
N ARG A 152 19.16 -0.86 8.92
CA ARG A 152 19.09 0.43 8.22
C ARG A 152 20.25 1.35 8.56
N MET A 153 20.73 1.35 9.81
CA MET A 153 21.92 2.12 10.19
C MET A 153 23.19 1.57 9.52
N ILE A 154 23.35 0.24 9.48
CA ILE A 154 24.48 -0.41 8.81
C ILE A 154 24.46 -0.13 7.30
N LEU A 155 23.28 -0.27 6.67
CA LEU A 155 23.08 0.07 5.26
C LEU A 155 23.45 1.54 5.00
N SER A 156 23.01 2.47 5.86
CA SER A 156 23.32 3.89 5.71
C SER A 156 24.81 4.18 5.83
N LYS A 157 25.51 3.54 6.78
CA LYS A 157 26.97 3.66 6.91
C LYS A 157 27.69 3.14 5.67
N PHE A 158 27.22 2.04 5.10
CA PHE A 158 27.76 1.51 3.85
C PHE A 158 27.48 2.42 2.66
N THR A 159 26.23 2.88 2.49
CA THR A 159 25.85 3.81 1.44
C THR A 159 26.67 5.11 1.52
N LEU A 160 26.95 5.61 2.72
CA LEU A 160 27.83 6.77 2.93
C LEU A 160 29.25 6.49 2.42
N SER A 161 29.82 5.32 2.73
CA SER A 161 31.16 4.93 2.25
C SER A 161 31.21 4.75 0.73
N GLN A 162 30.14 4.22 0.13
CA GLN A 162 29.99 4.07 -1.32
C GLN A 162 29.86 5.43 -2.01
N LEU A 163 29.10 6.35 -1.40
CA LEU A 163 28.94 7.72 -1.87
C LEU A 163 30.27 8.48 -1.88
N ASP A 164 31.05 8.39 -0.81
CA ASP A 164 32.38 9.01 -0.74
C ASP A 164 33.32 8.43 -1.81
N ALA A 165 33.37 7.10 -1.96
CA ALA A 165 34.18 6.45 -2.98
C ALA A 165 33.77 6.84 -4.41
N TYR A 166 32.46 6.96 -4.68
CA TYR A 166 31.93 7.42 -5.96
C TYR A 166 32.32 8.88 -6.25
N LEU A 167 32.20 9.76 -5.26
CA LEU A 167 32.57 11.17 -5.40
C LEU A 167 34.08 11.36 -5.59
N GLN A 168 34.92 10.56 -4.94
CA GLN A 168 36.36 10.55 -5.19
C GLN A 168 36.68 10.06 -6.60
N THR A 169 35.97 9.03 -7.08
CA THR A 169 36.17 8.49 -8.43
C THR A 169 35.76 9.49 -9.50
N THR A 170 34.61 10.14 -9.36
CA THR A 170 34.12 11.17 -10.29
C THR A 170 35.04 12.39 -10.31
N LYS A 171 35.45 12.91 -9.14
CA LYS A 171 36.45 14.00 -9.04
C LYS A 171 37.76 13.64 -9.75
N SER A 172 38.27 12.43 -9.52
CA SER A 172 39.54 11.99 -10.11
C SER A 172 39.49 11.83 -11.63
N ARG A 173 38.29 11.61 -12.18
CA ARG A 173 38.05 11.46 -13.63
C ARG A 173 37.51 12.75 -14.26
N GLU A 174 37.41 13.84 -13.50
CA GLU A 174 36.83 15.12 -13.92
C GLU A 174 35.40 14.98 -14.50
N LEU A 175 34.64 14.00 -13.98
CA LEU A 175 33.27 13.73 -14.41
C LEU A 175 32.27 14.42 -13.49
N GLN A 176 31.18 14.94 -14.07
CA GLN A 176 30.06 15.44 -13.30
C GLN A 176 29.30 14.28 -12.62
N PRO A 177 29.06 14.35 -11.30
CA PRO A 177 28.30 13.34 -10.57
C PRO A 177 26.86 13.20 -11.10
N ASP A 178 26.36 11.97 -11.17
CA ASP A 178 24.96 11.73 -11.52
C ASP A 178 24.03 12.12 -10.36
N ARG A 179 23.27 13.21 -10.52
CA ARG A 179 22.34 13.71 -9.49
C ARG A 179 21.28 12.69 -9.09
N ILE A 180 20.86 11.79 -9.98
CA ILE A 180 19.88 10.74 -9.66
C ILE A 180 20.50 9.69 -8.73
N PHE A 181 21.76 9.31 -8.98
CA PHE A 181 22.51 8.45 -8.09
C PHE A 181 22.66 9.07 -6.70
N LEU A 182 23.09 10.34 -6.63
CA LEU A 182 23.26 11.07 -5.38
C LEU A 182 21.94 11.12 -4.58
N LYS A 183 20.84 11.46 -5.25
CA LYS A 183 19.48 11.43 -4.68
C LYS A 183 19.13 10.04 -4.12
N ASN A 184 19.38 8.96 -4.86
CA ASN A 184 19.07 7.60 -4.43
C ASN A 184 19.89 7.20 -3.18
N CYS A 185 21.15 7.61 -3.10
CA CYS A 185 21.98 7.43 -1.90
C CYS A 185 21.45 8.21 -0.70
N ILE A 186 21.01 9.46 -0.90
CA ILE A 186 20.38 10.27 0.15
C ILE A 186 19.08 9.62 0.62
N ASP A 187 18.20 9.20 -0.28
CA ASP A 187 16.94 8.51 0.02
C ASP A 187 17.16 7.24 0.85
N LEU A 188 18.22 6.48 0.56
CA LEU A 188 18.65 5.32 1.31
C LEU A 188 19.08 5.68 2.74
N ILE A 189 19.93 6.69 2.89
CA ILE A 189 20.47 7.11 4.18
C ILE A 189 19.37 7.68 5.10
N ILE A 190 18.41 8.41 4.53
CA ILE A 190 17.26 8.97 5.25
C ILE A 190 16.43 7.88 5.93
N GLN A 191 16.36 6.67 5.38
CA GLN A 191 15.62 5.55 5.99
C GLN A 191 16.16 5.12 7.36
N SER A 192 17.41 5.46 7.70
CA SER A 192 17.93 5.24 9.06
C SER A 192 17.28 6.12 10.12
N GLY A 193 16.65 7.23 9.75
CA GLY A 193 16.16 8.23 10.69
C GLY A 193 17.26 8.97 11.45
N SER A 194 18.54 8.75 11.11
CA SER A 194 19.68 9.39 11.79
C SER A 194 20.08 10.68 11.10
N HIS A 195 19.82 11.80 11.78
CA HIS A 195 20.23 13.12 11.32
C HIS A 195 21.76 13.24 11.12
N TYR A 196 22.57 12.50 11.90
CA TYR A 196 24.03 12.47 11.75
C TYR A 196 24.46 11.93 10.39
N TYR A 197 23.90 10.80 9.95
CA TYR A 197 24.25 10.21 8.65
C TYR A 197 23.74 11.07 7.49
N VAL A 198 22.54 11.64 7.60
CA VAL A 198 22.00 12.55 6.59
C VAL A 198 22.91 13.77 6.43
N ARG A 199 23.25 14.47 7.52
CA ARG A 199 24.18 15.61 7.46
C ARG A 199 25.54 15.24 6.89
N SER A 200 26.05 14.05 7.21
CA SER A 200 27.32 13.57 6.66
C SER A 200 27.23 13.37 5.15
N ALA A 201 26.13 12.79 4.66
CA ALA A 201 25.89 12.61 3.23
C ALA A 201 25.75 13.95 2.49
N LEU A 202 24.96 14.89 3.04
CA LEU A 202 24.74 16.20 2.41
C LEU A 202 26.03 17.03 2.35
N LYS A 203 26.89 16.96 3.37
CA LYS A 203 28.23 17.56 3.35
C LYS A 203 29.11 16.99 2.24
N LEU A 204 29.06 15.68 2.01
CA LEU A 204 29.84 15.04 0.94
C LEU A 204 29.39 15.50 -0.45
N VAL A 205 28.07 15.58 -0.66
CA VAL A 205 27.49 15.95 -1.94
C VAL A 205 27.76 17.42 -2.30
N SER A 206 27.69 18.34 -1.33
CA SER A 206 27.95 19.78 -1.56
C SER A 206 27.11 20.39 -2.70
N ASP A 207 25.85 19.96 -2.85
CA ASP A 207 24.86 20.50 -3.80
C ASP A 207 23.68 21.06 -2.98
N GLU A 208 23.42 22.36 -3.11
CA GLU A 208 22.40 23.07 -2.31
C GLU A 208 20.98 22.53 -2.56
N GLU A 209 20.65 22.14 -3.79
CA GLU A 209 19.33 21.58 -4.09
C GLU A 209 19.17 20.19 -3.50
N LEU A 210 20.21 19.34 -3.56
CA LEU A 210 20.20 18.02 -2.93
C LEU A 210 20.23 18.10 -1.40
N GLU A 211 20.86 19.13 -0.84
CA GLU A 211 20.78 19.45 0.59
C GLU A 211 19.34 19.79 1.00
N ASN A 212 18.71 20.71 0.28
CA ASN A 212 17.31 21.08 0.49
C ASN A 212 16.36 19.87 0.30
N TYR A 213 16.57 19.07 -0.73
CA TYR A 213 15.83 17.84 -0.96
C TYR A 213 16.00 16.86 0.21
N GLY A 214 17.24 16.60 0.62
CA GLY A 214 17.56 15.61 1.64
C GLY A 214 17.01 16.00 3.02
N MET A 215 17.09 17.27 3.39
CA MET A 215 16.50 17.77 4.64
C MET A 215 14.97 17.70 4.61
N LEU A 216 14.34 18.12 3.51
CA LEU A 216 12.89 18.02 3.34
C LEU A 216 12.41 16.57 3.41
N ALA A 217 13.08 15.65 2.71
CA ALA A 217 12.79 14.22 2.74
C ALA A 217 13.03 13.60 4.13
N PHE A 218 14.05 14.04 4.86
CA PHE A 218 14.31 13.60 6.22
C PHE A 218 13.19 13.99 7.18
N TYR A 219 12.75 15.26 7.16
CA TYR A 219 11.65 15.72 8.02
C TYR A 219 10.34 15.00 7.70
N LEU A 220 10.08 14.76 6.41
CA LEU A 220 8.93 13.98 5.98
C LEU A 220 9.00 12.53 6.48
N GLN A 221 10.15 11.86 6.32
CA GLN A 221 10.34 10.47 6.72
C GLN A 221 10.25 10.29 8.25
N THR A 222 10.66 11.30 9.02
CA THR A 222 10.67 11.28 10.49
C THR A 222 9.43 11.93 11.11
N ASN A 223 8.43 12.29 10.29
CA ASN A 223 7.19 12.95 10.71
C ASN A 223 7.41 14.24 11.54
N GLN A 224 8.49 14.98 11.27
CA GLN A 224 8.81 16.24 11.94
C GLN A 224 8.11 17.42 11.24
N VAL A 225 6.77 17.45 11.33
CA VAL A 225 5.91 18.36 10.54
C VAL A 225 6.26 19.84 10.72
N PHE A 226 6.53 20.30 11.95
CA PHE A 226 6.91 21.70 12.20
C PHE A 226 8.23 22.08 11.52
N HIS A 227 9.21 21.17 11.53
CA HIS A 227 10.48 21.40 10.85
C HIS A 227 10.33 21.32 9.33
N LEU A 228 9.44 20.44 8.85
CA LEU A 228 9.08 20.33 7.44
C LEU A 228 8.51 21.65 6.91
N GLU A 229 7.52 22.23 7.60
CA GLU A 229 6.90 23.51 7.25
C GLU A 229 7.92 24.65 7.27
N ALA A 230 8.68 24.78 8.38
CA ALA A 230 9.67 25.84 8.50
C ALA A 230 10.76 25.76 7.41
N HIS A 231 11.15 24.55 7.01
CA HIS A 231 12.12 24.35 5.94
C HIS A 231 11.54 24.70 4.56
N LEU A 232 10.30 24.31 4.28
CA LEU A 232 9.59 24.71 3.05
C LEU A 232 9.55 26.24 2.90
N GLN A 233 9.07 26.93 3.93
CA GLN A 233 8.93 28.38 3.91
C GLN A 233 10.27 29.11 3.75
N ARG A 234 11.29 28.70 4.51
CA ARG A 234 12.58 29.43 4.57
C ARG A 234 13.52 29.09 3.42
N ARG A 235 13.47 27.88 2.88
CA ARG A 235 14.47 27.38 1.93
C ARG A 235 13.88 27.03 0.57
N ILE A 236 12.74 26.36 0.54
CA ILE A 236 12.17 25.85 -0.72
C ILE A 236 11.39 26.95 -1.44
N TYR A 237 10.46 27.63 -0.77
CA TYR A 237 9.66 28.69 -1.40
C TYR A 237 10.47 29.92 -1.80
N SER A 238 11.62 30.11 -1.14
CA SER A 238 12.58 31.17 -1.47
C SER A 238 13.60 30.74 -2.54
N ALA A 239 13.60 29.47 -2.98
CA ALA A 239 14.52 28.99 -3.98
C ALA A 239 14.14 29.55 -5.37
N LYS A 240 15.14 30.06 -6.11
CA LYS A 240 14.94 30.60 -7.47
C LYS A 240 14.60 29.51 -8.49
N PHE A 241 15.06 28.29 -8.24
CA PHE A 241 14.88 27.15 -9.12
C PHE A 241 14.86 25.87 -8.28
N ILE A 242 14.04 24.90 -8.70
CA ILE A 242 14.03 23.54 -8.17
C ILE A 242 13.94 22.56 -9.33
N ASP A 243 14.70 21.47 -9.31
CA ASP A 243 14.58 20.41 -10.32
C ASP A 243 13.25 19.64 -10.15
N PRO A 244 12.31 19.75 -11.10
CA PRO A 244 11.02 19.08 -11.01
C PRO A 244 11.14 17.55 -10.98
N LYS A 245 12.19 16.96 -11.56
CA LYS A 245 12.40 15.51 -11.56
C LYS A 245 12.75 14.99 -10.16
N ILE A 246 13.43 15.80 -9.36
CA ILE A 246 13.88 15.44 -8.01
C ILE A 246 12.76 15.70 -6.99
N PHE A 247 12.15 16.89 -7.03
CA PHE A 247 11.23 17.36 -6.00
C PHE A 247 9.77 16.92 -6.19
N SER A 248 9.34 16.57 -7.40
CA SER A 248 7.91 16.39 -7.67
C SER A 248 7.24 15.29 -6.83
N ASP A 249 7.96 14.22 -6.53
CA ASP A 249 7.50 13.14 -5.63
C ASP A 249 7.36 13.61 -4.19
N LEU A 250 8.34 14.39 -3.76
CA LEU A 250 8.49 14.82 -2.38
C LEU A 250 7.45 15.87 -2.02
N LEU A 251 7.27 16.89 -2.86
CA LEU A 251 6.25 17.93 -2.68
C LEU A 251 4.84 17.35 -2.63
N TYR A 252 4.52 16.40 -3.52
CA TYR A 252 3.24 15.69 -3.47
C TYR A 252 3.02 14.99 -2.12
N LYS A 253 4.05 14.31 -1.59
CA LYS A 253 3.94 13.66 -0.27
C LYS A 253 3.82 14.68 0.86
N CYS A 254 4.53 15.81 0.82
CA CYS A 254 4.40 16.89 1.79
C CYS A 254 2.96 17.44 1.83
N ALA A 255 2.38 17.75 0.67
CA ALA A 255 0.98 18.20 0.58
C ALA A 255 0.02 17.16 1.16
N CYS A 256 0.27 15.87 0.88
CA CYS A 256 -0.52 14.79 1.45
C CYS A 256 -0.42 14.74 2.98
N GLU A 257 0.78 14.87 3.54
CA GLU A 257 0.95 14.89 5.00
C GLU A 257 0.25 16.10 5.63
N PHE A 258 0.40 17.31 5.07
CA PHE A 258 -0.28 18.49 5.60
C PHE A 258 -1.81 18.34 5.65
N ILE A 259 -2.42 17.72 4.64
CA ILE A 259 -3.86 17.40 4.66
C ILE A 259 -4.23 16.48 5.84
N LYS A 260 -3.39 15.47 6.14
CA LYS A 260 -3.64 14.57 7.27
C LYS A 260 -3.58 15.30 8.61
N TYR A 261 -2.65 16.25 8.74
CA TYR A 261 -2.49 17.07 9.95
C TYR A 261 -3.47 18.26 10.04
N SER A 262 -4.44 18.37 9.14
CA SER A 262 -5.38 19.52 9.08
C SER A 262 -4.67 20.88 8.92
N ALA A 263 -3.59 20.88 8.14
CA ALA A 263 -2.82 22.05 7.73
C ALA A 263 -3.13 22.35 6.25
N GLU A 264 -4.41 22.64 5.94
CA GLU A 264 -4.87 22.73 4.55
C GLU A 264 -4.25 23.91 3.78
N GLU A 265 -3.95 25.02 4.46
CA GLU A 265 -3.27 26.18 3.86
C GLU A 265 -1.87 25.80 3.39
N GLN A 266 -1.07 25.17 4.26
CA GLN A 266 0.26 24.67 3.92
C GLN A 266 0.21 23.65 2.79
N ALA A 267 -0.82 22.78 2.78
CA ALA A 267 -1.00 21.84 1.67
C ALA A 267 -1.27 22.57 0.35
N CYS A 268 -2.11 23.61 0.35
CA CYS A 268 -2.35 24.46 -0.82
C CYS A 268 -1.08 25.15 -1.30
N ASP A 269 -0.30 25.74 -0.39
CA ASP A 269 0.96 26.41 -0.72
C ASP A 269 1.96 25.46 -1.41
N VAL A 270 2.11 24.23 -0.89
CA VAL A 270 3.00 23.22 -1.47
C VAL A 270 2.53 22.83 -2.88
N LEU A 271 1.22 22.65 -3.06
CA LEU A 271 0.64 22.28 -4.35
C LEU A 271 0.79 23.40 -5.36
N GLN A 272 0.51 24.65 -4.96
CA GLN A 272 0.66 25.83 -5.80
C GLN A 272 2.12 26.00 -6.22
N PHE A 273 3.05 25.93 -5.27
CA PHE A 273 4.48 25.96 -5.56
C PHE A 273 4.90 24.87 -6.55
N GLY A 274 4.43 23.63 -6.35
CA GLY A 274 4.71 22.52 -7.27
C GLY A 274 4.10 22.71 -8.67
N ILE A 275 2.93 23.36 -8.76
CA ILE A 275 2.27 23.70 -10.02
C ILE A 275 3.08 24.75 -10.79
N ASP A 276 3.48 25.82 -10.10
CA ASP A 276 4.24 26.95 -10.67
C ASP A 276 5.60 26.49 -11.22
N HIS A 277 6.21 25.50 -10.56
CA HIS A 277 7.50 24.92 -10.97
C HIS A 277 7.35 23.67 -11.86
N GLN A 278 6.18 23.42 -12.45
CA GLN A 278 5.94 22.33 -13.40
C GLN A 278 6.27 20.91 -12.86
N CYS A 279 6.09 20.67 -11.56
CA CYS A 279 6.28 19.35 -10.94
C CYS A 279 5.18 18.36 -11.40
N GLY A 280 5.44 17.63 -12.48
CA GLY A 280 4.41 16.83 -13.18
C GLY A 280 3.66 15.80 -12.34
N ARG A 281 4.22 15.27 -11.24
CA ARG A 281 3.50 14.33 -10.36
C ARG A 281 2.48 15.04 -9.46
N VAL A 282 2.70 16.30 -9.11
CA VAL A 282 1.71 17.12 -8.39
C VAL A 282 0.46 17.26 -9.26
N TRP A 283 0.65 17.74 -10.49
CA TRP A 283 -0.40 17.86 -11.52
C TRP A 283 -1.18 16.56 -11.74
N ARG A 284 -0.48 15.44 -12.01
CA ARG A 284 -1.13 14.15 -12.31
C ARG A 284 -1.93 13.57 -11.15
N ASN A 285 -1.61 13.93 -9.90
CA ASN A 285 -2.24 13.36 -8.71
C ASN A 285 -3.20 14.32 -7.99
N LEU A 286 -3.51 15.50 -8.54
CA LEU A 286 -4.48 16.44 -7.92
C LEU A 286 -5.83 15.79 -7.61
N ASN A 287 -6.30 14.86 -8.46
CA ASN A 287 -7.52 14.11 -8.17
C ASN A 287 -7.43 13.27 -6.88
N ARG A 288 -6.26 12.66 -6.60
CA ARG A 288 -6.03 11.91 -5.36
C ARG A 288 -5.98 12.82 -4.16
N VAL A 289 -5.28 13.95 -4.28
CA VAL A 289 -5.26 15.01 -3.26
C VAL A 289 -6.68 15.48 -2.96
N ARG A 290 -7.49 15.75 -3.98
CA ARG A 290 -8.90 16.17 -3.83
C ARG A 290 -9.73 15.11 -3.10
N VAL A 291 -9.59 13.84 -3.46
CA VAL A 291 -10.29 12.74 -2.77
C VAL A 291 -9.87 12.68 -1.31
N MET A 292 -8.57 12.84 -1.04
CA MET A 292 -8.05 12.82 0.32
C MET A 292 -8.51 14.04 1.13
N ALA A 293 -8.44 15.23 0.58
CA ALA A 293 -8.96 16.46 1.19
C ALA A 293 -10.47 16.34 1.49
N LYS A 294 -11.27 15.76 0.58
CA LYS A 294 -12.68 15.45 0.87
C LYS A 294 -12.82 14.43 2.01
N LYS A 295 -12.01 13.38 2.03
CA LYS A 295 -12.03 12.33 3.06
C LYS A 295 -11.73 12.91 4.46
N TYR A 296 -10.65 13.67 4.60
CA TYR A 296 -10.27 14.31 5.87
C TYR A 296 -11.15 15.51 6.22
N GLY A 297 -11.61 16.26 5.23
CA GLY A 297 -12.57 17.36 5.41
C GLY A 297 -13.94 16.87 5.90
N MET A 298 -14.46 15.77 5.34
CA MET A 298 -15.68 15.12 5.83
C MET A 298 -15.54 14.65 7.27
N PHE A 299 -14.36 14.15 7.64
CA PHE A 299 -14.05 13.78 9.02
C PHE A 299 -14.10 15.01 9.94
N LYS A 300 -13.40 16.08 9.59
CA LYS A 300 -13.39 17.36 10.33
C LYS A 300 -14.81 17.93 10.47
N LEU A 301 -15.59 17.94 9.40
CA LEU A 301 -16.97 18.41 9.40
C LEU A 301 -17.88 17.57 10.30
N THR A 302 -17.81 16.24 10.18
CA THR A 302 -18.60 15.32 11.01
C THR A 302 -18.28 15.53 12.50
N LEU A 303 -17.01 15.75 12.83
CA LEU A 303 -16.58 16.05 14.19
C LEU A 303 -17.08 17.40 14.70
N VAL A 304 -17.00 18.47 13.89
CA VAL A 304 -17.50 19.80 14.24
C VAL A 304 -19.02 19.78 14.44
N LEU A 305 -19.76 19.09 13.57
CA LEU A 305 -21.22 18.93 13.70
C LEU A 305 -21.59 18.14 14.96
N ASN A 306 -20.83 17.10 15.29
CA ASN A 306 -21.03 16.35 16.53
C ASN A 306 -20.76 17.21 17.78
N LYS A 307 -19.76 18.11 17.73
CA LYS A 307 -19.48 19.07 18.79
C LYS A 307 -20.60 20.11 18.92
N ALA A 308 -21.10 20.65 17.81
CA ALA A 308 -22.16 21.66 17.79
C ALA A 308 -23.51 21.12 18.32
N ARG A 309 -23.74 19.80 18.24
CA ARG A 309 -24.94 19.15 18.78
C ARG A 309 -24.96 19.01 20.32
N ASN A 310 -23.89 19.37 21.04
CA ASN A 310 -23.77 19.52 22.51
C ASN A 310 -24.73 18.69 23.41
N SER A 311 -24.25 17.55 23.92
CA SER A 311 -24.44 17.09 25.32
C SER A 311 -23.83 15.71 25.60
N PHE A 312 -22.92 15.20 24.75
CA PHE A 312 -22.25 13.94 25.00
C PHE A 312 -20.74 14.11 24.93
N THR A 313 -20.06 13.79 26.03
CA THR A 313 -18.63 13.47 26.02
C THR A 313 -18.41 12.35 25.03
N PHE A 314 -17.83 12.65 23.86
CA PHE A 314 -17.45 11.62 22.91
C PHE A 314 -16.57 10.59 23.66
N PRO A 315 -16.81 9.28 23.53
CA PRO A 315 -16.15 8.26 24.35
C PRO A 315 -14.62 8.23 24.19
N VAL A 316 -14.12 8.82 23.11
CA VAL A 316 -12.70 8.94 22.80
C VAL A 316 -12.31 10.42 22.80
N SER A 317 -11.22 10.75 23.48
CA SER A 317 -10.68 12.11 23.54
C SER A 317 -10.37 12.67 22.16
N TRP A 318 -10.66 13.96 21.96
CA TRP A 318 -10.32 14.73 20.76
C TRP A 318 -8.86 14.54 20.30
N LYS A 319 -7.91 14.44 21.23
CA LYS A 319 -6.48 14.27 20.92
C LYS A 319 -6.18 12.98 20.15
N ALA A 320 -6.91 11.91 20.43
CA ALA A 320 -6.73 10.64 19.74
C ALA A 320 -7.17 10.69 18.26
N PHE A 321 -7.98 11.67 17.86
CA PHE A 321 -8.37 11.89 16.47
C PHE A 321 -7.37 12.72 15.67
N GLN A 322 -6.47 13.44 16.36
CA GLN A 322 -5.38 14.19 15.74
C GLN A 322 -4.14 13.33 15.51
N GLU A 323 -4.01 12.22 16.24
CA GLU A 323 -2.95 11.21 16.04
C GLU A 323 -3.32 10.28 14.86
N ASP A 324 -2.35 9.93 13.99
CA ASP A 324 -2.56 8.97 12.91
C ASP A 324 -2.63 7.52 13.45
N LEU A 325 -3.64 7.27 14.26
CA LEU A 325 -3.91 5.98 14.88
C LEU A 325 -4.41 4.98 13.83
N ASN A 326 -3.98 3.73 13.97
CA ASN A 326 -4.48 2.62 13.18
C ASN A 326 -5.80 2.09 13.79
N LEU A 327 -6.50 1.19 13.10
CA LEU A 327 -7.77 0.65 13.60
C LEU A 327 -7.63 -0.04 14.97
N LYS A 328 -6.54 -0.78 15.20
CA LYS A 328 -6.31 -1.49 16.47
C LYS A 328 -6.25 -0.51 17.65
N ASP A 329 -5.61 0.64 17.44
CA ASP A 329 -5.50 1.68 18.45
C ASP A 329 -6.88 2.28 18.77
N TYR A 330 -7.70 2.54 17.75
CA TYR A 330 -9.09 2.99 17.94
C TYR A 330 -9.96 1.98 18.69
N ILE A 331 -9.86 0.70 18.34
CA ILE A 331 -10.57 -0.37 19.06
C ILE A 331 -10.12 -0.41 20.53
N SER A 332 -8.82 -0.28 20.78
CA SER A 332 -8.27 -0.23 22.14
C SER A 332 -8.76 0.98 22.93
N LEU A 333 -8.93 2.14 22.29
CA LEU A 333 -9.49 3.33 22.92
C LEU A 333 -10.98 3.17 23.25
N LEU A 334 -11.75 2.60 22.31
CA LEU A 334 -13.17 2.32 22.53
C LEU A 334 -13.38 1.30 23.65
N GLU A 335 -12.51 0.29 23.72
CA GLU A 335 -12.47 -0.68 24.80
C GLU A 335 -12.21 -0.01 26.16
N LYS A 336 -11.17 0.84 26.26
CA LYS A 336 -10.85 1.61 27.48
C LYS A 336 -11.97 2.55 27.91
N SER A 337 -12.70 3.12 26.96
CA SER A 337 -13.85 3.99 27.24
C SER A 337 -15.08 3.25 27.73
N HIS A 338 -15.06 1.91 27.72
CA HIS A 338 -16.21 1.05 28.02
C HIS A 338 -17.48 1.44 27.26
N PHE A 339 -17.32 1.88 26.01
CA PHE A 339 -18.43 2.34 25.19
C PHE A 339 -19.39 1.19 24.87
N ASP A 340 -20.71 1.45 24.97
CA ASP A 340 -21.74 0.45 24.68
C ASP A 340 -22.50 0.78 23.39
N PHE A 341 -22.21 0.00 22.33
CA PHE A 341 -22.86 0.14 21.03
C PHE A 341 -24.30 -0.40 20.98
N TYR A 342 -24.79 -1.07 22.03
CA TYR A 342 -26.20 -1.46 22.10
C TYR A 342 -27.10 -0.32 22.53
N LYS A 343 -26.60 0.56 23.39
CA LYS A 343 -27.39 1.64 23.98
C LYS A 343 -27.16 2.95 23.25
N ASN A 344 -25.93 3.19 22.84
CA ASN A 344 -25.51 4.49 22.33
C ASN A 344 -25.24 4.45 20.83
N PHE A 345 -25.77 5.42 20.10
CA PHE A 345 -25.46 5.62 18.69
C PHE A 345 -24.50 6.79 18.51
N TYR A 346 -23.36 6.53 17.85
CA TYR A 346 -22.49 7.57 17.31
C TYR A 346 -22.06 7.18 15.89
N ALA A 347 -21.87 8.18 15.04
CA ALA A 347 -21.40 7.99 13.67
C ALA A 347 -19.89 7.66 13.67
N PHE A 348 -19.57 6.37 13.75
CA PHE A 348 -18.20 5.86 13.65
C PHE A 348 -17.77 5.51 12.21
N ASP A 349 -18.49 6.01 11.21
CA ASP A 349 -18.26 5.69 9.79
C ASP A 349 -16.85 6.02 9.31
N PHE A 350 -16.21 7.01 9.94
CA PHE A 350 -14.83 7.35 9.65
C PHE A 350 -13.86 6.21 9.95
N LEU A 351 -14.18 5.23 10.81
CA LEU A 351 -13.31 4.08 11.06
C LEU A 351 -13.20 3.16 9.85
N LEU A 352 -14.16 3.21 8.92
CA LEU A 352 -14.04 2.52 7.63
C LEU A 352 -12.80 2.99 6.87
N ASN A 353 -12.42 4.25 7.06
CA ASN A 353 -11.25 4.85 6.41
C ASN A 353 -9.90 4.43 7.01
N LYS A 354 -9.92 3.77 8.18
CA LYS A 354 -8.73 3.24 8.88
C LYS A 354 -8.50 1.76 8.58
N LEU A 355 -9.43 1.13 7.85
CA LEU A 355 -9.23 -0.21 7.30
C LEU A 355 -8.26 -0.16 6.12
N SER A 356 -7.59 -1.28 5.86
CA SER A 356 -6.64 -1.39 4.74
C SER A 356 -7.34 -1.19 3.40
N ASP A 357 -6.82 -0.24 2.61
CA ASP A 357 -7.21 -0.03 1.21
C ASP A 357 -6.52 -1.03 0.25
N ARG A 358 -5.64 -1.91 0.76
CA ARG A 358 -4.94 -2.91 -0.07
C ARG A 358 -5.88 -4.05 -0.44
N ASN A 359 -5.72 -4.60 -1.65
CA ASN A 359 -6.40 -5.81 -2.11
C ASN A 359 -5.92 -7.04 -1.33
N MET A 360 -6.45 -7.23 -0.11
CA MET A 360 -6.12 -8.36 0.75
C MET A 360 -6.91 -9.61 0.37
N SER A 361 -6.24 -10.75 0.38
CA SER A 361 -6.80 -12.09 0.27
C SER A 361 -7.58 -12.48 1.54
N VAL A 362 -8.35 -13.57 1.49
CA VAL A 362 -9.13 -14.05 2.65
C VAL A 362 -8.22 -14.38 3.84
N SER A 363 -7.05 -14.99 3.59
CA SER A 363 -6.09 -15.33 4.65
C SER A 363 -5.47 -14.09 5.30
N GLU A 364 -5.19 -13.05 4.51
CA GLU A 364 -4.71 -11.76 5.01
C GLU A 364 -5.78 -11.03 5.82
N TRP A 365 -7.05 -11.07 5.39
CA TRP A 365 -8.16 -10.52 6.18
C TRP A 365 -8.33 -11.25 7.52
N ARG A 366 -8.17 -12.58 7.56
CA ARG A 366 -8.19 -13.33 8.83
C ARG A 366 -7.09 -12.84 9.78
N LYS A 367 -5.85 -12.78 9.29
CA LYS A 367 -4.71 -12.26 10.07
C LYS A 367 -4.96 -10.85 10.57
N TYR A 368 -5.58 -10.01 9.74
CA TYR A 368 -5.91 -8.63 10.11
C TYR A 368 -7.00 -8.56 11.19
N ILE A 369 -8.05 -9.37 11.08
CA ILE A 369 -9.09 -9.50 12.11
C ILE A 369 -8.45 -9.95 13.43
N ASP A 370 -7.58 -10.96 13.40
CA ASP A 370 -6.85 -11.44 14.59
C ASP A 370 -5.98 -10.36 15.24
N GLN A 371 -5.36 -9.49 14.43
CA GLN A 371 -4.49 -8.43 14.92
C GLN A 371 -5.26 -7.23 15.49
N THR A 372 -6.50 -7.02 15.06
CA THR A 372 -7.32 -5.84 15.37
C THR A 372 -8.52 -6.13 16.26
N GLN A 373 -8.81 -7.40 16.55
CA GLN A 373 -9.95 -7.78 17.36
C GLN A 373 -9.85 -7.20 18.79
N PRO A 374 -10.98 -6.80 19.40
CA PRO A 374 -11.02 -6.41 20.81
C PRO A 374 -10.59 -7.57 21.72
N SER A 375 -10.18 -7.27 22.95
CA SER A 375 -9.81 -8.33 23.90
C SER A 375 -10.99 -9.27 24.22
N ASP A 376 -10.69 -10.49 24.65
CA ASP A 376 -11.74 -11.45 25.02
C ASP A 376 -12.58 -10.99 26.20
N ALA A 377 -12.01 -10.18 27.10
CA ALA A 377 -12.70 -9.58 28.25
C ALA A 377 -13.57 -8.36 27.86
N CYS A 378 -13.48 -7.89 26.62
CA CYS A 378 -14.24 -6.72 26.16
C CYS A 378 -15.74 -7.01 26.05
N ARG A 379 -16.54 -5.93 26.12
CA ARG A 379 -17.99 -5.98 25.89
C ARG A 379 -18.32 -6.55 24.51
N ASN A 380 -19.34 -7.41 24.44
CA ASN A 380 -19.79 -8.02 23.18
C ASN A 380 -20.19 -6.98 22.13
N SER A 381 -20.76 -5.84 22.53
CA SER A 381 -21.16 -4.78 21.61
C SER A 381 -19.98 -4.19 20.81
N LEU A 382 -18.77 -4.14 21.37
CA LEU A 382 -17.57 -3.71 20.61
C LEU A 382 -17.08 -4.79 19.64
N LYS A 383 -17.11 -6.07 20.03
CA LYS A 383 -16.74 -7.19 19.14
C LYS A 383 -17.65 -7.26 17.92
N GLU A 384 -18.94 -7.03 18.14
CA GLU A 384 -19.96 -7.03 17.09
C GLU A 384 -19.85 -5.80 16.20
N PHE A 385 -19.57 -4.63 16.79
CA PHE A 385 -19.28 -3.41 16.03
C PHE A 385 -18.03 -3.56 15.16
N HIS A 386 -16.94 -4.12 15.69
CA HIS A 386 -15.69 -4.38 14.96
C HIS A 386 -15.93 -5.29 13.75
N LEU A 387 -16.64 -6.40 13.96
CA LEU A 387 -17.00 -7.31 12.87
C LEU A 387 -17.87 -6.60 11.82
N LEU A 388 -18.89 -5.86 12.24
CA LEU A 388 -19.77 -5.12 11.33
C LEU A 388 -19.00 -4.09 10.49
N LEU A 389 -18.05 -3.37 11.10
CA LEU A 389 -17.20 -2.39 10.41
C LEU A 389 -16.41 -3.06 9.27
N ILE A 390 -15.77 -4.20 9.55
CA ILE A 390 -14.99 -4.96 8.56
C ILE A 390 -15.89 -5.50 7.45
N LEU A 391 -17.05 -6.09 7.80
CA LEU A 391 -17.98 -6.65 6.81
C LEU A 391 -18.51 -5.57 5.87
N ASN A 392 -18.84 -4.38 6.37
CA ASN A 392 -19.30 -3.26 5.54
C ASN A 392 -18.21 -2.79 4.57
N HIS A 393 -16.95 -2.70 5.03
CA HIS A 393 -15.83 -2.35 4.17
C HIS A 393 -15.57 -3.39 3.08
N VAL A 394 -15.54 -4.67 3.44
CA VAL A 394 -15.38 -5.76 2.46
C VAL A 394 -16.55 -5.76 1.49
N ALA A 395 -17.78 -5.54 1.95
CA ALA A 395 -18.96 -5.49 1.09
C ALA A 395 -19.00 -4.27 0.14
N SER A 396 -18.32 -3.19 0.49
CA SER A 396 -18.17 -2.04 -0.42
C SER A 396 -17.23 -2.34 -1.58
N SER A 397 -16.18 -3.13 -1.35
CA SER A 397 -15.05 -3.28 -2.27
C SER A 397 -14.96 -4.65 -2.97
N LYS A 398 -15.62 -5.69 -2.45
CA LYS A 398 -15.54 -7.08 -2.94
C LYS A 398 -16.92 -7.64 -3.27
N GLY A 399 -16.94 -8.62 -4.16
CA GLY A 399 -18.15 -9.35 -4.54
C GLY A 399 -18.57 -10.41 -3.52
N LEU A 400 -19.78 -10.96 -3.72
CA LEU A 400 -20.40 -11.95 -2.83
C LEU A 400 -19.51 -13.17 -2.54
N GLY A 401 -18.89 -13.76 -3.57
CA GLY A 401 -18.07 -14.98 -3.39
C GLY A 401 -16.92 -14.77 -2.40
N PHE A 402 -16.29 -13.60 -2.42
CA PHE A 402 -15.23 -13.26 -1.48
C PHE A 402 -15.76 -13.10 -0.06
N LEU A 403 -16.87 -12.36 0.10
CA LEU A 403 -17.50 -12.17 1.40
C LEU A 403 -17.96 -13.51 2.00
N SER A 404 -18.53 -14.40 1.18
CA SER A 404 -18.97 -15.74 1.61
C SER A 404 -17.80 -16.60 2.09
N LEU A 405 -16.66 -16.59 1.39
CA LEU A 405 -15.46 -17.32 1.83
C LEU A 405 -14.89 -16.76 3.13
N LEU A 406 -14.89 -15.42 3.28
CA LEU A 406 -14.48 -14.77 4.51
C LEU A 406 -15.42 -15.14 5.66
N LEU A 407 -16.73 -15.01 5.47
CA LEU A 407 -17.73 -15.37 6.48
C LEU A 407 -17.62 -16.85 6.85
N HIS A 408 -17.61 -17.77 5.88
CA HIS A 408 -17.44 -19.20 6.15
C HIS A 408 -16.22 -19.45 7.05
N SER A 409 -15.12 -18.77 6.75
CA SER A 409 -13.92 -18.93 7.55
C SER A 409 -13.97 -18.37 8.96
N LEU A 410 -14.73 -17.30 9.18
CA LEU A 410 -14.97 -16.75 10.50
C LEU A 410 -15.95 -17.63 11.27
N MET A 411 -16.98 -18.15 10.60
CA MET A 411 -18.00 -19.03 11.19
C MET A 411 -17.42 -20.36 11.66
N CYS A 412 -16.36 -20.87 11.02
CA CYS A 412 -15.64 -22.05 11.48
C CYS A 412 -14.87 -21.81 12.80
N ARG A 413 -14.76 -20.57 13.29
CA ARG A 413 -14.14 -20.24 14.58
C ARG A 413 -15.20 -20.12 15.67
N SER A 414 -14.85 -20.55 16.88
CA SER A 414 -15.75 -20.47 18.03
C SER A 414 -16.22 -19.02 18.27
N GLY A 415 -17.51 -18.85 18.57
CA GLY A 415 -18.10 -17.57 18.98
C GLY A 415 -18.45 -16.59 17.86
N TYR A 416 -17.79 -16.63 16.70
CA TYR A 416 -18.02 -15.65 15.62
C TYR A 416 -19.41 -15.72 14.98
N ALA A 417 -20.05 -16.89 14.97
CA ALA A 417 -21.44 -17.03 14.54
C ALA A 417 -22.41 -16.22 15.42
N ASN A 418 -22.20 -16.24 16.74
CA ASN A 418 -23.00 -15.47 17.68
C ASN A 418 -22.71 -13.97 17.56
N ILE A 419 -21.43 -13.60 17.43
CA ILE A 419 -21.02 -12.19 17.19
C ILE A 419 -21.71 -11.67 15.93
N PHE A 420 -21.70 -12.42 14.84
CA PHE A 420 -22.34 -12.02 13.60
C PHE A 420 -23.85 -11.83 13.74
N ILE A 421 -24.57 -12.78 14.35
CA ILE A 421 -26.03 -12.67 14.56
C ILE A 421 -26.35 -11.46 15.44
N ASN A 422 -25.58 -11.24 16.50
CA ASN A 422 -25.81 -10.14 17.42
C ASN A 422 -25.45 -8.76 16.85
N THR A 423 -24.81 -8.66 15.67
CA THR A 423 -24.67 -7.35 14.99
C THR A 423 -26.02 -6.64 14.76
N LEU A 424 -27.13 -7.39 14.77
CA LEU A 424 -28.49 -6.85 14.73
C LEU A 424 -28.90 -6.05 15.97
N LYS A 425 -28.24 -6.28 17.12
CA LYS A 425 -28.52 -5.58 18.38
C LYS A 425 -27.83 -4.22 18.46
N LEU A 426 -26.93 -3.90 17.53
CA LEU A 426 -26.19 -2.64 17.52
C LEU A 426 -27.15 -1.48 17.22
N ASN A 427 -27.11 -0.45 18.08
CA ASN A 427 -27.85 0.79 17.90
C ASN A 427 -27.15 1.63 16.82
N SER A 428 -27.35 1.27 15.55
CA SER A 428 -26.87 2.01 14.39
C SER A 428 -28.02 2.81 13.79
N GLY A 429 -27.87 4.13 13.71
CA GLY A 429 -28.90 5.11 13.32
C GLY A 429 -29.40 5.05 11.89
N GLU A 430 -29.26 3.92 11.21
CA GLU A 430 -30.07 3.47 10.08
C GLU A 430 -29.61 2.04 9.76
N SER A 431 -30.10 1.08 10.53
CA SER A 431 -30.26 -0.31 10.09
C SER A 431 -28.98 -0.94 9.50
N ARG A 432 -27.82 -0.88 10.14
CA ARG A 432 -26.62 -1.61 9.67
C ARG A 432 -26.48 -2.93 10.41
N SER A 433 -26.33 -4.03 9.68
CA SER A 433 -26.13 -5.36 10.25
C SER A 433 -25.27 -6.22 9.34
N GLY A 434 -24.71 -7.30 9.89
CA GLY A 434 -23.95 -8.27 9.10
C GLY A 434 -24.78 -8.85 7.95
N PHE A 435 -26.08 -9.06 8.16
CA PHE A 435 -27.00 -9.48 7.08
C PHE A 435 -27.11 -8.46 5.96
N ARG A 436 -27.16 -7.17 6.26
CA ARG A 436 -27.23 -6.14 5.22
C ARG A 436 -25.93 -5.95 4.45
N ALA A 437 -24.78 -6.23 5.07
CA ALA A 437 -23.52 -6.33 4.34
C ALA A 437 -23.59 -7.44 3.27
N ILE A 438 -24.21 -8.59 3.59
CA ILE A 438 -24.46 -9.67 2.62
C ILE A 438 -25.42 -9.21 1.52
N LEU A 439 -26.56 -8.59 1.87
CA LEU A 439 -27.54 -8.07 0.89
C LEU A 439 -26.90 -7.06 -0.08
N HIS A 440 -26.02 -6.21 0.44
CA HIS A 440 -25.30 -5.25 -0.39
C HIS A 440 -24.37 -5.94 -1.40
N CYS A 441 -23.61 -6.97 -0.98
CA CYS A 441 -22.81 -7.77 -1.91
C CYS A 441 -23.67 -8.54 -2.93
N LEU A 442 -24.81 -9.07 -2.51
CA LEU A 442 -25.76 -9.75 -3.39
C LEU A 442 -26.18 -8.83 -4.53
N SER A 443 -26.55 -7.59 -4.22
CA SER A 443 -27.03 -6.60 -5.21
C SER A 443 -26.01 -6.22 -6.29
N LYS A 444 -24.72 -6.40 -6.01
CA LYS A 444 -23.61 -6.05 -6.92
C LYS A 444 -23.16 -7.21 -7.82
N SER A 445 -23.59 -8.44 -7.50
CA SER A 445 -23.12 -9.64 -8.19
C SER A 445 -24.04 -9.95 -9.36
N THR A 446 -23.47 -10.16 -10.54
CA THR A 446 -24.24 -10.41 -11.77
C THR A 446 -24.85 -11.81 -11.84
N SER A 447 -24.39 -12.73 -10.99
CA SER A 447 -24.82 -14.13 -10.93
C SER A 447 -25.54 -14.50 -9.63
N SER A 448 -26.03 -13.53 -8.85
CA SER A 448 -26.61 -13.77 -7.52
C SER A 448 -28.13 -13.92 -7.49
N THR A 449 -28.82 -13.97 -8.63
CA THR A 449 -30.29 -13.96 -8.69
C THR A 449 -30.93 -15.07 -7.83
N ILE A 450 -30.42 -16.29 -7.90
CA ILE A 450 -30.89 -17.43 -7.07
C ILE A 450 -30.55 -17.21 -5.60
N SER A 451 -29.32 -16.80 -5.29
CA SER A 451 -28.89 -16.50 -3.92
C SER A 451 -29.70 -15.38 -3.30
N GLY A 452 -30.12 -14.38 -4.10
CA GLY A 452 -31.02 -13.32 -3.70
C GLY A 452 -32.39 -13.86 -3.32
N TYR A 453 -32.96 -14.77 -4.12
CA TYR A 453 -34.26 -15.40 -3.83
C TYR A 453 -34.22 -16.25 -2.56
N GLU A 454 -33.22 -17.11 -2.42
CA GLU A 454 -33.06 -17.92 -1.22
C GLU A 454 -32.82 -17.06 0.02
N SER A 455 -32.07 -15.95 -0.12
CA SER A 455 -31.88 -14.99 0.98
C SER A 455 -33.18 -14.30 1.34
N PHE A 456 -33.97 -13.87 0.35
CA PHE A 456 -35.27 -13.26 0.57
C PHE A 456 -36.20 -14.21 1.33
N ARG A 457 -36.37 -15.43 0.82
CA ARG A 457 -37.16 -16.50 1.45
C ARG A 457 -36.67 -16.80 2.87
N PHE A 458 -35.36 -16.89 3.07
CA PHE A 458 -34.78 -17.09 4.38
C PHE A 458 -35.18 -15.97 5.36
N PHE A 459 -35.06 -14.70 4.97
CA PHE A 459 -35.39 -13.58 5.85
C PHE A 459 -36.88 -13.38 6.08
N THR A 460 -37.74 -13.76 5.13
CA THR A 460 -39.20 -13.59 5.26
C THR A 460 -39.90 -14.77 5.92
N GLU A 461 -39.43 -16.00 5.69
CA GLU A 461 -40.13 -17.23 6.11
C GLU A 461 -39.40 -17.99 7.23
N THR A 462 -38.08 -18.11 7.13
CA THR A 462 -37.29 -19.03 7.98
C THR A 462 -36.74 -18.32 9.21
N TYR A 463 -36.07 -17.18 9.03
CA TYR A 463 -35.40 -16.45 10.09
C TYR A 463 -36.36 -15.96 11.18
N PRO A 464 -37.57 -15.46 10.89
CA PRO A 464 -38.51 -15.05 11.93
C PRO A 464 -38.93 -16.21 12.86
N LYS A 465 -39.08 -17.42 12.31
CA LYS A 465 -39.40 -18.63 13.09
C LYS A 465 -38.22 -19.01 13.98
N LEU A 466 -37.02 -19.04 13.40
CA LEU A 466 -35.77 -19.39 14.09
C LEU A 466 -35.41 -18.37 15.16
N SER A 467 -35.69 -17.08 14.92
CA SER A 467 -35.52 -15.99 15.89
C SER A 467 -36.42 -16.15 17.10
N LYS A 468 -37.70 -16.51 16.90
CA LYS A 468 -38.64 -16.79 17.99
C LYS A 468 -38.23 -18.02 18.80
N GLU A 469 -37.88 -19.12 18.13
CA GLU A 469 -37.51 -20.39 18.79
C GLU A 469 -36.22 -20.26 19.62
N LYS A 470 -35.22 -19.55 19.09
CA LYS A 470 -33.88 -19.45 19.71
C LYS A 470 -33.62 -18.14 20.46
N GLY A 471 -34.62 -17.26 20.58
CA GLY A 471 -34.47 -15.95 21.22
C GLY A 471 -33.43 -15.04 20.54
N LEU A 472 -33.27 -15.14 19.22
CA LEU A 472 -32.33 -14.32 18.45
C LEU A 472 -32.95 -12.96 18.11
N PRO A 473 -32.13 -11.90 17.93
CA PRO A 473 -32.62 -10.60 17.50
C PRO A 473 -33.39 -10.68 16.17
N LEU A 474 -34.53 -10.00 16.08
CA LEU A 474 -35.35 -9.99 14.87
C LEU A 474 -34.65 -9.17 13.77
N PHE A 475 -34.75 -9.63 12.53
CA PHE A 475 -34.30 -8.90 11.35
C PHE A 475 -35.47 -8.60 10.44
N ASP A 476 -35.85 -7.32 10.38
CA ASP A 476 -36.89 -6.84 9.48
C ASP A 476 -36.29 -6.16 8.25
N LEU A 477 -36.73 -6.61 7.07
CA LEU A 477 -36.39 -5.98 5.80
C LEU A 477 -36.96 -4.57 5.73
N ASN A 478 -36.10 -3.58 5.49
CA ASN A 478 -36.50 -2.19 5.27
C ASN A 478 -36.61 -1.86 3.77
N GLN A 479 -37.05 -0.66 3.41
CA GLN A 479 -37.22 -0.27 2.00
C GLN A 479 -35.92 -0.39 1.16
N LYS A 480 -34.75 -0.10 1.75
CA LYS A 480 -33.44 -0.24 1.10
C LYS A 480 -33.12 -1.70 0.80
N ASP A 481 -33.44 -2.61 1.71
CA ASP A 481 -33.20 -4.05 1.55
C ASP A 481 -33.95 -4.62 0.33
N TYR A 482 -35.20 -4.18 0.09
CA TYR A 482 -35.96 -4.54 -1.11
C TYR A 482 -35.35 -3.99 -2.40
N CYS A 483 -34.82 -2.78 -2.37
CA CYS A 483 -34.10 -2.20 -3.51
C CYS A 483 -32.86 -3.06 -3.85
N LEU A 484 -32.13 -3.56 -2.83
CA LEU A 484 -30.98 -4.45 -3.04
C LEU A 484 -31.39 -5.79 -3.67
N PHE A 485 -32.52 -6.38 -3.27
CA PHE A 485 -33.05 -7.59 -3.91
C PHE A 485 -33.43 -7.35 -5.37
N MET A 486 -34.15 -6.27 -5.67
CA MET A 486 -34.53 -5.93 -7.05
C MET A 486 -33.30 -5.72 -7.95
N ARG A 487 -32.22 -5.14 -7.41
CA ARG A 487 -30.95 -4.99 -8.15
C ARG A 487 -30.34 -6.33 -8.60
N THR A 488 -30.52 -7.41 -7.84
CA THR A 488 -30.04 -8.76 -8.24
C THR A 488 -30.70 -9.30 -9.52
N CYS A 489 -31.81 -8.68 -9.96
CA CYS A 489 -32.57 -9.05 -11.15
C CYS A 489 -32.30 -8.14 -12.35
N LEU A 490 -31.43 -7.13 -12.22
CA LEU A 490 -31.11 -6.21 -13.32
C LEU A 490 -30.20 -6.85 -14.36
N SER A 491 -29.31 -7.74 -13.94
CA SER A 491 -28.46 -8.53 -14.83
C SER A 491 -29.18 -9.82 -15.25
N GLY A 492 -29.85 -9.80 -16.40
CA GLY A 492 -30.43 -10.99 -17.04
C GLY A 492 -31.91 -10.89 -17.40
N THR A 493 -32.43 -11.95 -18.01
CA THR A 493 -33.79 -12.02 -18.58
C THR A 493 -34.88 -12.32 -17.55
N ASN A 494 -34.55 -12.45 -16.26
CA ASN A 494 -35.50 -12.93 -15.25
C ASN A 494 -36.35 -11.80 -14.63
N TYR A 495 -37.21 -11.19 -15.45
CA TYR A 495 -38.12 -10.10 -15.05
C TYR A 495 -39.12 -10.53 -13.97
N ARG A 496 -39.52 -11.81 -13.95
CA ARG A 496 -40.54 -12.32 -13.00
C ARG A 496 -40.10 -12.15 -11.54
N LEU A 497 -38.82 -12.35 -11.27
CA LEU A 497 -38.28 -12.23 -9.91
C LEU A 497 -38.19 -10.76 -9.46
N PHE A 498 -37.94 -9.83 -10.38
CA PHE A 498 -38.02 -8.39 -10.10
C PHE A 498 -39.44 -8.01 -9.66
N TYR A 499 -40.45 -8.40 -10.44
CA TYR A 499 -41.85 -8.11 -10.12
C TYR A 499 -42.31 -8.81 -8.84
N PHE A 500 -41.80 -10.00 -8.56
CA PHE A 500 -42.02 -10.68 -7.28
C PHE A 500 -41.53 -9.85 -6.10
N TYR A 501 -40.28 -9.37 -6.12
CA TYR A 501 -39.78 -8.50 -5.04
C TYR A 501 -40.51 -7.17 -4.97
N PHE A 502 -40.85 -6.57 -6.11
CA PHE A 502 -41.60 -5.32 -6.18
C PHE A 502 -43.01 -5.47 -5.58
N PHE A 503 -43.72 -6.55 -5.89
CA PHE A 503 -45.00 -6.87 -5.28
C PHE A 503 -44.89 -6.99 -3.76
N HIS A 504 -43.91 -7.74 -3.25
CA HIS A 504 -43.69 -7.86 -1.81
C HIS A 504 -43.30 -6.53 -1.14
N TYR A 505 -42.58 -5.66 -1.84
CA TYR A 505 -42.28 -4.30 -1.39
C TYR A 505 -43.56 -3.47 -1.24
N LEU A 506 -44.43 -3.48 -2.25
CA LEU A 506 -45.72 -2.79 -2.23
C LEU A 506 -46.60 -3.28 -1.08
N MET A 507 -46.72 -4.61 -0.93
CA MET A 507 -47.54 -5.21 0.14
C MET A 507 -47.04 -4.82 1.53
N LYS A 508 -45.72 -4.73 1.74
CA LYS A 508 -45.14 -4.40 3.04
C LYS A 508 -45.25 -2.91 3.39
N PHE A 509 -45.04 -2.02 2.41
CA PHE A 509 -44.93 -0.57 2.64
C PHE A 509 -46.09 0.24 2.06
N GLN A 510 -47.23 -0.40 1.77
CA GLN A 510 -48.41 0.23 1.16
C GLN A 510 -48.81 1.57 1.79
N LYS A 511 -48.76 1.66 3.13
CA LYS A 511 -49.15 2.86 3.89
C LYS A 511 -48.14 4.01 3.77
N ASP A 512 -46.87 3.68 3.57
CA ASP A 512 -45.79 4.67 3.48
C ASP A 512 -45.63 5.20 2.07
N ILE A 513 -45.97 4.38 1.06
CA ILE A 513 -45.75 4.67 -0.35
C ILE A 513 -46.97 5.40 -0.96
N LEU A 514 -48.19 4.99 -0.64
CA LEU A 514 -49.38 5.62 -1.22
C LEU A 514 -49.81 6.81 -0.35
N LYS A 515 -49.45 8.03 -0.79
CA LYS A 515 -49.79 9.27 -0.08
C LYS A 515 -50.78 10.09 -0.89
N VAL A 516 -51.64 10.84 -0.21
CA VAL A 516 -52.42 11.90 -0.86
C VAL A 516 -51.56 13.15 -0.85
N ASP A 517 -51.25 13.67 -2.03
CA ASP A 517 -50.58 14.96 -2.14
C ASP A 517 -51.48 16.05 -1.57
N GLU A 518 -50.96 16.78 -0.59
CA GLU A 518 -51.70 17.81 0.16
C GLU A 518 -52.16 18.96 -0.75
N VAL A 519 -51.41 19.22 -1.83
CA VAL A 519 -51.69 20.32 -2.77
C VAL A 519 -52.67 19.90 -3.86
N SER A 520 -52.41 18.78 -4.55
CA SER A 520 -53.27 18.35 -5.66
C SER A 520 -54.47 17.48 -5.24
N LYS A 521 -54.53 17.05 -3.97
CA LYS A 521 -55.48 16.07 -3.43
C LYS A 521 -55.53 14.75 -4.21
N LYS A 522 -54.48 14.44 -4.98
CA LYS A 522 -54.36 13.21 -5.76
C LYS A 522 -53.47 12.20 -5.04
N TRP A 523 -53.72 10.92 -5.30
CA TRP A 523 -52.83 9.86 -4.86
C TRP A 523 -51.50 9.95 -5.60
N VAL A 524 -50.40 9.96 -4.84
CA VAL A 524 -49.03 10.00 -5.33
C VAL A 524 -48.25 8.84 -4.71
N TRP A 525 -47.48 8.17 -5.56
CA TRP A 525 -46.54 7.13 -5.17
C TRP A 525 -45.24 7.77 -4.65
N ALA A 526 -45.01 7.68 -3.35
CA ALA A 526 -43.80 8.13 -2.65
C ALA A 526 -42.81 6.97 -2.47
N PHE A 527 -42.22 6.50 -3.57
CA PHE A 527 -41.21 5.44 -3.54
C PHE A 527 -39.91 5.89 -2.88
N HIS A 528 -39.15 4.93 -2.33
CA HIS A 528 -37.78 5.17 -1.89
C HIS A 528 -36.94 5.75 -3.04
N PRO A 529 -36.06 6.75 -2.82
CA PRO A 529 -35.30 7.40 -3.91
C PRO A 529 -34.52 6.42 -4.81
N ASP A 530 -33.92 5.39 -4.20
CA ASP A 530 -33.16 4.37 -4.94
C ASP A 530 -34.03 3.52 -5.87
N LEU A 531 -35.33 3.38 -5.57
CA LEU A 531 -36.25 2.52 -6.33
C LEU A 531 -36.57 3.11 -7.70
N ASN A 532 -36.72 4.43 -7.80
CA ASN A 532 -36.98 5.11 -9.08
C ASN A 532 -35.85 4.83 -10.08
N GLY A 533 -34.58 4.92 -9.63
CA GLY A 533 -33.43 4.58 -10.47
C GLY A 533 -33.45 3.13 -10.95
N ILE A 534 -33.77 2.20 -10.05
CA ILE A 534 -33.84 0.77 -10.34
C ILE A 534 -34.96 0.44 -11.35
N ILE A 535 -36.13 1.06 -11.19
CA ILE A 535 -37.25 0.89 -12.13
C ILE A 535 -36.84 1.42 -13.51
N HIS A 536 -36.28 2.62 -13.60
CA HIS A 536 -35.84 3.18 -14.88
C HIS A 536 -34.77 2.31 -15.56
N GLU A 537 -33.82 1.77 -14.80
CA GLU A 537 -32.80 0.85 -15.31
C GLU A 537 -33.43 -0.43 -15.87
N ARG A 538 -34.43 -1.00 -15.18
CA ARG A 538 -35.17 -2.17 -15.67
C ARG A 538 -35.97 -1.86 -16.95
N LEU A 539 -36.64 -0.73 -17.01
CA LEU A 539 -37.41 -0.30 -18.19
C LEU A 539 -36.53 -0.12 -19.43
N ALA A 540 -35.31 0.39 -19.24
CA ALA A 540 -34.34 0.53 -20.32
C ALA A 540 -33.84 -0.82 -20.86
N VAL A 541 -33.82 -1.87 -20.02
CA VAL A 541 -33.51 -3.25 -20.45
C VAL A 541 -34.70 -3.84 -21.20
N ASP A 542 -35.91 -3.69 -20.67
CA ASP A 542 -37.14 -4.22 -21.28
C ASP A 542 -37.43 -3.60 -22.66
N LEU A 543 -37.12 -2.32 -22.87
CA LEU A 543 -37.26 -1.62 -24.16
C LEU A 543 -36.29 -2.10 -25.25
N LYS A 544 -35.25 -2.87 -24.91
CA LYS A 544 -34.30 -3.46 -25.88
C LYS A 544 -34.67 -4.88 -26.31
N GLU A 545 -35.63 -5.53 -25.63
CA GLU A 545 -36.11 -6.86 -25.98
C GLU A 545 -37.43 -6.76 -26.76
N PRO A 546 -37.51 -7.22 -28.03
CA PRO A 546 -38.62 -6.92 -28.94
C PRO A 546 -39.98 -7.53 -28.57
N ASN A 547 -40.09 -8.24 -27.44
CA ASN A 547 -41.31 -8.93 -27.00
C ASN A 547 -41.77 -8.56 -25.58
N ILE A 548 -41.22 -7.51 -24.97
CA ILE A 548 -41.65 -7.06 -23.62
C ILE A 548 -42.36 -5.71 -23.75
N ILE A 549 -43.64 -5.68 -23.33
CA ILE A 549 -44.40 -4.41 -23.24
C ILE A 549 -43.77 -3.59 -22.11
N PRO A 550 -43.24 -2.38 -22.39
CA PRO A 550 -42.57 -1.57 -21.39
C PRO A 550 -43.58 -1.03 -20.37
N PHE A 551 -43.25 -1.16 -19.08
CA PHE A 551 -44.03 -0.65 -17.97
C PHE A 551 -43.84 0.88 -17.84
N SER A 552 -44.86 1.68 -18.15
CA SER A 552 -44.78 3.15 -17.98
C SER A 552 -45.37 3.57 -16.62
N PRO A 553 -44.59 4.23 -15.74
CA PRO A 553 -45.14 4.80 -14.51
C PRO A 553 -46.16 5.93 -14.78
N ARG A 554 -46.20 6.48 -16.01
CA ARG A 554 -47.07 7.60 -16.38
C ARG A 554 -48.49 7.20 -16.82
N SER A 555 -48.79 5.90 -16.95
CA SER A 555 -50.09 5.43 -17.44
C SER A 555 -51.09 5.02 -16.35
N TRP A 556 -50.79 5.26 -15.07
CA TRP A 556 -51.76 5.04 -14.00
C TRP A 556 -52.62 6.30 -13.83
N LYS A 557 -53.69 6.39 -14.63
CA LYS A 557 -54.91 7.07 -14.19
C LYS A 557 -55.76 6.00 -13.48
N ILE A 558 -56.18 6.29 -12.25
CA ILE A 558 -57.28 5.56 -11.61
C ILE A 558 -58.54 5.82 -12.43
#